data_AF-A0A7K0MLC6-F1
#
_entry.id   AF-A0A7K0MLC6-F1
#
_cell.length_a   1.000
_cell.length_b   1.000
_cell.length_c   1.000
_cell.angle_alpha   90.00
_cell.angle_beta   90.00
_cell.angle_gamma   90.00
#
_symmetry.space_group_name_H-M   'P 1'
#
loop_
_entity.id
_entity.type
_entity.pdbx_description
1 polymer ?
#
loop_
_entity_poly.entity_id
_entity_poly.type
_entity_poly.pdbx_seq_one_letter_code
_entity_poly.pdbx_strand_id
1 'polypeptide(L)'
;MKLVRGVLQHYSWGDKQAIPHLLNLEPDGRPWAELWFGTHLGGSSKMLDVDDHASVPQSRGSVDETGGQSTPLISTSGELPFLLKVLAAAEPL
;
A
#
# COMPACT_ATOMS: atom_id res chain seq x y z
N MET A 1 -14.85 11.20 -0.37
CA MET A 1 -13.43 10.81 -0.22
C MET A 1 -13.38 9.29 -0.33
N LYS A 2 -12.37 8.72 -1.00
CA LYS A 2 -12.22 7.25 -1.14
C LYS A 2 -10.87 6.82 -0.57
N LEU A 3 -10.83 5.68 0.09
CA LEU A 3 -9.61 5.11 0.62
C LEU A 3 -8.83 4.39 -0.49
N VAL A 4 -7.53 4.60 -0.53
CA VAL A 4 -6.61 3.97 -1.49
C VAL A 4 -5.62 3.11 -0.73
N ARG A 5 -5.50 1.85 -1.13
CA ARG A 5 -4.50 0.92 -0.63
C ARG A 5 -3.27 0.96 -1.54
N GLY A 6 -2.13 1.33 -0.95
CA GLY A 6 -0.85 1.37 -1.64
C GLY A 6 -0.23 -0.02 -1.86
N VAL A 7 0.86 -0.06 -2.61
CA VAL A 7 1.62 -1.29 -2.92
C VAL A 7 2.95 -1.27 -2.18
N LEU A 8 3.26 -2.33 -1.46
CA LEU A 8 4.50 -2.45 -0.67
C LEU A 8 5.64 -3.05 -1.51
N GLN A 9 6.85 -2.53 -1.33
CA GLN A 9 8.08 -3.06 -1.88
C GLN A 9 9.04 -3.44 -0.75
N HIS A 10 9.49 -4.69 -0.75
CA HIS A 10 10.32 -5.28 0.30
C HIS A 10 11.81 -5.37 -0.10
N TYR A 11 12.40 -4.26 -0.56
CA TYR A 11 13.82 -4.24 -0.91
C TYR A 11 14.70 -4.37 0.34
N SER A 12 15.89 -4.95 0.17
CA SER A 12 16.78 -5.31 1.29
C SER A 12 17.23 -4.14 2.14
N TRP A 13 17.32 -2.93 1.57
CA TRP A 13 17.71 -1.69 2.26
C TRP A 13 16.59 -1.11 3.14
N GLY A 14 15.38 -1.67 3.07
CA GLY A 14 14.20 -1.13 3.75
C GLY A 14 14.24 -1.31 5.26
N ASP A 15 13.75 -0.31 5.99
CA ASP A 15 13.53 -0.40 7.43
C ASP A 15 12.41 -1.40 7.75
N LYS A 16 12.55 -2.11 8.87
CA LYS A 16 11.63 -3.20 9.26
C LYS A 16 10.45 -2.71 10.10
N GLN A 17 10.45 -1.44 10.51
CA GLN A 17 9.58 -0.91 11.56
C GLN A 17 8.76 0.29 11.06
N ALA A 18 9.37 1.20 10.30
CA ALA A 18 8.78 2.51 9.99
C ALA A 18 7.45 2.43 9.23
N ILE A 19 7.37 1.69 8.12
CA ILE A 19 6.11 1.56 7.36
C ILE A 19 5.05 0.73 8.10
N PRO A 20 5.39 -0.42 8.74
CA PRO A 20 4.44 -1.11 9.61
C PRO A 20 3.82 -0.19 10.67
N HIS A 21 4.63 0.57 11.41
CA HIS A 21 4.13 1.52 12.40
C HIS A 21 3.27 2.63 11.79
N LEU A 22 3.66 3.19 10.64
CA LEU A 22 2.86 4.18 9.91
C LEU A 22 1.47 3.65 9.55
N LEU A 23 1.37 2.37 9.21
CA LEU A 23 0.12 1.69 8.86
C LEU A 23 -0.61 1.10 10.07
N ASN A 24 -0.10 1.33 11.28
CA ASN A 24 -0.59 0.75 12.52
C ASN A 24 -0.67 -0.79 12.46
N LEU A 25 0.39 -1.41 11.91
CA LEU A 25 0.57 -2.86 11.78
C LEU A 25 1.75 -3.31 12.66
N GLU A 26 1.67 -4.54 13.16
CA GLU A 26 2.79 -5.20 13.81
C GLU A 26 3.89 -5.51 12.79
N PRO A 27 5.16 -5.10 13.04
CA PRO A 27 6.30 -5.45 12.21
C PRO A 27 6.44 -6.97 12.05
N ASP A 28 6.55 -7.43 10.80
CA ASP A 28 6.70 -8.86 10.46
C ASP A 28 8.17 -9.31 10.34
N GLY A 29 9.12 -8.42 10.63
CA GLY A 29 10.56 -8.65 10.56
C GLY A 29 11.16 -8.60 9.15
N ARG A 30 10.34 -8.45 8.10
CA ARG A 30 10.82 -8.23 6.73
C ARG A 30 11.21 -6.75 6.55
N PRO A 31 12.10 -6.42 5.60
CA PRO A 31 12.36 -5.02 5.25
C PRO A 31 11.18 -4.44 4.45
N TRP A 32 10.75 -3.23 4.78
CA TRP A 32 9.67 -2.50 4.09
C TRP A 32 10.27 -1.21 3.54
N ALA A 33 10.68 -1.23 2.27
CA ALA A 33 11.50 -0.19 1.67
C ALA A 33 10.66 0.96 1.10
N GLU A 34 9.62 0.63 0.35
CA GLU A 34 8.76 1.62 -0.30
C GLU A 34 7.28 1.25 -0.16
N LEU A 35 6.42 2.26 0.01
CA LEU A 35 4.97 2.15 -0.13
C LEU A 35 4.50 3.08 -1.25
N TRP A 36 3.90 2.51 -2.29
CA TRP A 36 3.56 3.19 -3.54
C TRP A 36 2.08 3.51 -3.64
N PHE A 37 1.79 4.74 -4.06
CA PHE A 37 0.44 5.21 -4.40
C PHE A 37 0.41 5.75 -5.83
N GLY A 38 -0.26 5.04 -6.72
CA GLY A 38 -0.38 5.42 -8.11
C GLY A 38 -0.84 4.27 -9.00
N THR A 39 -0.71 4.45 -10.30
CA THR A 39 -1.14 3.49 -11.34
C THR A 39 0.06 2.90 -12.09
N HIS A 40 1.20 2.77 -11.42
CA HIS A 40 2.44 2.29 -12.02
C HIS A 40 2.33 0.81 -12.40
N LEU A 41 2.91 0.41 -13.55
CA LEU A 41 2.84 -0.95 -14.09
C LEU A 41 3.43 -2.01 -13.13
N GLY A 42 4.49 -1.66 -12.40
CA GLY A 42 5.12 -2.53 -11.39
C GLY A 42 4.29 -2.74 -10.11
N GLY A 43 3.13 -2.10 -10.01
CA GLY A 43 2.22 -2.21 -8.87
C GLY A 43 1.21 -1.08 -8.84
N SER A 44 0.00 -1.35 -9.33
CA SER A 44 -1.11 -0.38 -9.27
C SER A 44 -1.80 -0.45 -7.91
N SER A 45 -2.01 0.70 -7.28
CA SER A 45 -2.83 0.83 -6.09
C SER A 45 -4.28 0.40 -6.36
N LYS A 46 -4.99 0.05 -5.29
CA LYS A 46 -6.41 -0.31 -5.33
C LYS A 46 -7.23 0.71 -4.54
N MET A 47 -8.36 1.12 -5.07
CA MET A 47 -9.37 1.88 -4.34
C MET A 47 -10.23 0.90 -3.55
N LEU A 48 -10.44 1.17 -2.26
CA LEU A 48 -11.27 0.34 -1.40
C LEU A 48 -12.70 0.85 -1.43
N ASP A 49 -13.65 -0.06 -1.61
CA ASP A 49 -15.07 0.25 -1.45
C ASP A 49 -15.44 0.01 0.00
N VAL A 50 -15.23 1.05 0.81
CA VAL A 50 -15.56 1.05 2.23
C VAL A 50 -16.93 1.66 2.37
N ASP A 51 -17.87 0.90 2.95
CA ASP A 51 -19.11 1.50 3.47
C ASP A 51 -18.72 2.48 4.58
N ASP A 52 -19.34 3.66 4.65
CA ASP A 52 -19.00 4.74 5.60
C ASP A 52 -19.04 4.33 7.09
N HIS A 53 -19.49 3.11 7.40
CA HIS A 53 -19.58 2.50 8.73
C HIS A 53 -18.67 1.29 8.97
N ALA A 54 -17.94 0.79 7.97
CA ALA A 54 -17.11 -0.40 8.10
C ALA A 54 -15.65 -0.04 8.37
N SER A 55 -15.13 -0.43 9.53
CA SER A 55 -13.70 -0.40 9.83
C SER A 55 -12.97 -1.26 8.80
N VAL A 56 -12.04 -0.67 8.03
CA VAL A 56 -11.21 -1.42 7.07
C VAL A 56 -10.48 -2.51 7.85
N PRO A 57 -10.66 -3.81 7.52
CA PRO A 57 -9.88 -4.86 8.15
C PRO A 57 -8.40 -4.61 7.84
N GLN A 58 -7.59 -4.47 8.90
CA GLN A 58 -6.13 -4.51 8.81
C GLN A 58 -5.72 -5.96 8.51
N SER A 59 -6.03 -6.44 7.31
CA SER A 59 -5.81 -7.83 6.95
C SER A 59 -4.33 -8.08 6.64
N ARG A 60 -3.78 -9.01 7.41
CA ARG A 60 -2.37 -9.42 7.49
C ARG A 60 -2.10 -10.44 6.39
N GLY A 61 -1.93 -10.02 5.15
CA GLY A 61 -1.69 -11.00 4.09
C GLY A 61 -1.58 -10.42 2.69
N SER A 62 -0.68 -10.99 1.90
CA SER A 62 -0.55 -10.75 0.46
C SER A 62 -1.88 -10.94 -0.27
N VAL A 63 -2.21 -9.98 -1.15
CA VAL A 63 -3.17 -10.07 -2.26
C VAL A 63 -4.58 -10.58 -1.91
N ASP A 64 -5.56 -9.68 -1.98
CA ASP A 64 -7.01 -9.97 -2.12
C ASP A 64 -7.85 -10.35 -0.90
N GLU A 65 -7.49 -9.91 0.31
CA GLU A 65 -8.39 -10.04 1.47
C GLU A 65 -9.44 -8.90 1.61
N THR A 66 -9.76 -8.16 0.54
CA THR A 66 -10.86 -7.16 0.57
C THR A 66 -12.24 -7.78 0.33
N GLY A 67 -12.39 -9.11 0.27
CA GLY A 67 -13.68 -9.76 0.04
C GLY A 67 -14.37 -9.34 -1.27
N GLY A 68 -13.60 -8.92 -2.27
CA GLY A 68 -14.11 -8.39 -3.55
C GLY A 68 -14.44 -6.89 -3.58
N GLN A 69 -14.26 -6.15 -2.49
CA GLN A 69 -14.61 -4.72 -2.39
C GLN A 69 -13.42 -3.80 -2.69
N SER A 70 -12.73 -4.02 -3.81
CA SER A 70 -11.71 -3.07 -4.25
C SER A 70 -11.57 -3.04 -5.76
N THR A 71 -11.47 -1.83 -6.31
CA THR A 71 -11.31 -1.58 -7.74
C THR A 71 -9.88 -1.10 -8.02
N PRO A 72 -9.20 -1.56 -9.08
CA PRO A 72 -7.90 -1.00 -9.47
C PRO A 72 -7.99 0.51 -9.67
N LEU A 73 -7.03 1.27 -9.11
CA LEU A 73 -7.04 2.73 -9.19
C LEU A 73 -7.02 3.22 -10.65
N ILE A 74 -6.30 2.52 -11.52
CA ILE A 74 -6.23 2.83 -12.97
C ILE A 74 -7.60 2.74 -13.65
N SER A 75 -8.48 1.83 -13.22
CA SER A 75 -9.83 1.71 -13.79
C SER A 75 -10.72 2.92 -13.49
N THR A 76 -10.39 3.69 -12.45
CA THR A 76 -11.14 4.90 -12.04
C THR A 76 -10.46 6.18 -12.50
N SER A 77 -9.13 6.23 -12.42
CA SER A 77 -8.35 7.45 -12.66
C SER A 77 -7.64 7.51 -14.02
N GLY A 78 -7.58 6.40 -14.76
CA GLY A 78 -6.64 6.27 -15.88
C GLY A 78 -5.20 6.21 -15.38
N GLU A 79 -4.23 6.46 -16.27
CA GLU A 79 -2.83 6.58 -15.87
C GLU A 79 -2.59 7.92 -15.17
N LEU A 80 -2.03 7.85 -13.96
CA LEU A 80 -1.58 9.04 -13.25
C LEU A 80 -0.18 9.45 -13.75
N PRO A 81 0.05 10.75 -14.01
CA PRO A 81 1.35 11.26 -14.47
C PRO A 81 2.38 11.37 -13.33
N PHE A 82 2.11 10.77 -12.18
CA PHE A 82 2.97 10.77 -11.01
C PHE A 82 2.82 9.46 -10.22
N LEU A 83 3.84 9.18 -9.41
CA LEU A 83 3.85 8.10 -8.43
C LEU A 83 4.26 8.69 -7.08
N LEU A 84 3.38 8.61 -6.09
CA LEU A 84 3.72 8.97 -4.72
C LEU A 84 4.37 7.78 -4.03
N LYS A 85 5.46 8.02 -3.32
CA LYS A 85 6.17 7.00 -2.54
C LYS A 85 6.42 7.48 -1.12
N VAL A 86 6.24 6.58 -0.16
CA VAL A 86 6.83 6.70 1.18
C VAL A 86 8.03 5.77 1.22
N LEU A 87 9.20 6.31 1.53
CA LEU A 87 10.44 5.55 1.66
C LEU A 87 10.80 5.39 3.13
N ALA A 88 11.22 4.18 3.50
CA ALA A 88 11.79 3.89 4.79
C ALA A 88 13.17 3.27 4.60
N ALA A 89 14.18 4.13 4.49
CA ALA A 89 15.56 3.72 4.26
C ALA A 89 16.25 3.40 5.60
N ALA A 90 16.68 2.15 5.80
CA ALA A 90 17.53 1.76 6.93
C ALA A 90 19.02 1.99 6.66
N GLU A 91 19.38 2.16 5.38
CA GLU A 91 20.73 2.35 4.88
C GLU A 91 20.75 3.52 3.89
N PRO A 92 21.88 4.24 3.72
CA PRO A 92 22.03 5.22 2.65
C PRO A 92 21.79 4.59 1.27
N LEU A 93 21.06 5.30 0.43
CA LEU A 93 20.68 4.87 -0.92
C LEU A 93 21.65 5.34 -2.01
#